data_AF-F4YVD5-F1
#
_entry.id   AF-F4YVD5-F1
#
_cell.length_a   1.000
_cell.length_b   1.000
_cell.length_c   1.000
_cell.angle_alpha   90.00
_cell.angle_beta   90.00
_cell.angle_gamma   90.00
#
_symmetry.space_group_name_H-M   'P 1'
#
loop_
_entity.id
_entity.type
_entity.pdbx_description
1 polymer ?
#
loop_
_entity_poly.entity_id
_entity_poly.type
_entity_poly.pdbx_seq_one_letter_code
_entity_poly.pdbx_strand_id
1 'polypeptide(L)' 'IYFIFGIWAGMIGTSLSMIIRTELGTTDSLIKNDQIYNVLVT' A
#
# COMPACT_ATOMS: atom_id res chain seq x y z
N ILE A 1 21.37 6.32 11.49
CA ILE A 1 21.02 5.81 10.14
C ILE A 1 19.96 4.70 10.21
N TYR A 2 20.15 3.62 10.97
CA TYR A 2 19.11 2.58 11.12
C TYR A 2 17.75 3.09 11.66
N PHE A 3 17.78 4.01 12.64
CA PHE A 3 16.56 4.60 13.21
C PHE A 3 15.77 5.45 12.20
N ILE A 4 16.46 6.26 11.38
CA ILE A 4 15.80 7.09 10.36
C ILE A 4 15.24 6.24 9.22
N PHE A 5 15.94 5.16 8.87
CA PHE A 5 15.47 4.19 7.87
C PHE A 5 14.25 3.41 8.35
N GLY A 6 14.19 3.06 9.64
CA GLY A 6 13.02 2.42 10.23
C GLY A 6 11.76 3.31 10.20
N ILE A 7 11.91 4.59 10.53
CA ILE A 7 10.79 5.55 10.45
C ILE A 7 10.33 5.73 9.00
N TRP A 8 11.27 5.85 8.06
CA TRP A 8 10.97 6.01 6.64
C TRP A 8 10.28 4.78 6.03
N ALA A 9 10.77 3.58 6.31
CA ALA A 9 10.14 2.33 5.88
C ALA A 9 8.74 2.14 6.52
N GLY A 10 8.57 2.56 7.78
CA GLY A 10 7.29 2.55 8.47
C GLY A 10 6.26 3.45 7.77
N MET A 11 6.64 4.66 7.38
CA MET A 11 5.74 5.60 6.66
C MET A 11 5.33 5.08 5.27
N ILE A 12 6.22 4.37 4.58
CA ILE A 12 5.91 3.76 3.27
C ILE A 12 4.90 2.62 3.44
N GLY A 13 5.10 1.74 4.43
CA GLY A 13 4.20 0.62 4.69
C GLY A 13 2.78 1.06 5.09
N THR A 14 2.65 2.11 5.91
CA THR A 14 1.34 2.64 6.31
C THR A 14 0.59 3.27 5.13
N SER A 15 1.31 3.93 4.23
CA SER A 15 0.70 4.55 3.04
C SER A 15 0.16 3.49 2.09
N LEU A 16 0.91 2.39 1.90
CA LEU A 16 0.51 1.26 1.06
C LEU A 16 -0.72 0.53 1.62
N SER A 17 -0.75 0.32 2.94
CA SER A 17 -1.88 -0.30 3.63
C SER A 17 -3.16 0.54 3.52
N MET A 18 -3.04 1.87 3.56
CA MET A 18 -4.19 2.77 3.39
C MET A 18 -4.80 2.63 1.99
N ILE A 19 -3.96 2.56 0.95
CA ILE A 19 -4.39 2.41 -0.46
C ILE A 19 -5.14 1.08 -0.66
N ILE A 20 -4.62 -0.02 -0.11
CA ILE A 20 -5.27 -1.34 -0.19
C ILE A 20 -6.63 -1.33 0.53
N ARG A 21 -6.73 -0.64 1.67
CA ARG A 21 -8.01 -0.51 2.40
C ARG A 21 -9.04 0.34 1.67
N THR A 22 -8.63 1.37 0.94
CA THR A 22 -9.54 2.15 0.10
C THR A 22 -10.05 1.37 -1.09
N GLU A 23 -9.22 0.50 -1.72
CA GLU A 23 -9.67 -0.42 -2.78
C GLU A 23 -10.66 -1.47 -2.25
N LEU A 24 -10.40 -2.05 -1.07
CA LEU A 24 -11.31 -3.03 -0.47
C LEU A 24 -12.64 -2.41 0.03
N GLY A 25 -12.64 -1.12 0.35
CA GLY A 25 -13.81 -0.39 0.87
C GLY A 25 -14.80 0.07 -0.20
N THR A 26 -14.38 0.13 -1.46
CA THR A 26 -15.24 0.52 -2.60
C THR A 26 -15.31 -0.63 -3.60
N THR A 27 -16.50 -1.10 -3.94
CA THR A 27 -16.71 -2.19 -4.92
C THR A 27 -16.29 -1.82 -6.34
N ASP A 28 -15.96 -0.55 -6.60
CA ASP A 28 -15.42 -0.08 -7.87
C ASP A 28 -13.89 -0.10 -7.80
N SER A 29 -13.28 -0.90 -8.67
CA SER A 29 -11.83 -1.07 -8.76
C SER A 29 -11.20 0.22 -9.29
N LEU A 30 -10.50 0.94 -8.41
CA LEU A 30 -9.73 2.14 -8.75
C LEU A 30 -8.41 1.72 -9.42
N ILE A 31 -7.80 0.64 -8.93
CA ILE A 31 -6.70 -0.06 -9.55
C ILE A 31 -7.27 -1.22 -10.38
N LYS A 32 -7.73 -0.95 -11.61
CA LYS A 32 -8.22 -1.93 -12.61
C LYS A 32 -7.14 -2.90 -13.12
N ASN A 33 -6.12 -3.17 -12.32
CA ASN A 33 -4.97 -3.97 -12.70
C ASN A 33 -4.56 -4.89 -11.55
N ASP A 34 -5.02 -6.13 -11.63
CA ASP A 34 -4.75 -7.20 -10.66
C ASP A 34 -3.24 -7.48 -10.48
N GLN A 35 -2.43 -7.22 -11.51
CA GLN A 35 -0.97 -7.36 -11.47
C GLN A 35 -0.33 -6.30 -10.57
N ILE A 36 -0.78 -5.04 -10.66
CA ILE A 36 -0.29 -3.95 -9.81
C ILE A 36 -0.80 -4.13 -8.38
N TYR A 37 -2.04 -4.59 -8.20
CA TYR A 37 -2.60 -4.89 -6.88
C TYR A 37 -1.77 -5.96 -6.15
N ASN A 38 -1.42 -7.05 -6.83
CA ASN A 38 -0.65 -8.12 -6.21
C ASN A 38 0.78 -7.69 -5.87
N VAL A 39 1.40 -6.81 -6.67
CA VAL A 39 2.71 -6.20 -6.35
C VAL A 39 2.61 -5.22 -5.18
N LEU A 40 1.47 -4.56 -5.01
CA LEU A 40 1.22 -3.69 -3.85
C LEU A 40 1.00 -4.48 -2.55
N VAL A 41 0.43 -5.70 -2.64
CA VAL A 41 0.10 -6.52 -1.47
C VAL A 41 1.31 -7.30 -0.94
N THR A 42 2.30 -7.60 -1.79
CA THR A 42 3.55 -8.32 -1.45
C THR A 42 4.66 -7.38 -1.04
#